data_AF-A0AA43TU93-F1
#
_entry.id   AF-A0AA43TU93-F1
#
_cell.length_a   1.000
_cell.length_b   1.000
_cell.length_c   1.000
_cell.angle_alpha   90.00
_cell.angle_beta   90.00
_cell.angle_gamma   90.00
#
_symmetry.space_group_name_H-M   'P 1'
#
loop_
_entity.id
_entity.type
_entity.pdbx_description
1 polymer ?
#
loop_
_entity_poly.entity_id
_entity_poly.type
_entity_poly.pdbx_seq_one_letter_code
_entity_poly.pdbx_strand_id
1 'polypeptide(L)'
;MMNNADSIAQLCRYIAERKPVLQKQYAQLLAQDLSRQQWDGCLQRNVLIVLKQAYDEALAFVKTLPFDSAASPVDQGLSDLTRQALSAFNGFADNFLLFVVDKHRTSCALSNFPDEHKPDKTYLNAVMRDIAGLWQNFALTLNAYFLECR
;
A
#
# COMPACT_ATOMS: atom_id res chain seq x y z
N MET A 1 30.49 4.13 -3.06
CA MET A 1 29.70 3.46 -2.01
C MET A 1 28.30 4.01 -2.09
N MET A 2 27.29 3.15 -2.21
CA MET A 2 25.89 3.58 -2.13
C MET A 2 25.59 3.85 -0.66
N ASN A 3 25.14 5.05 -0.32
CA ASN A 3 24.82 5.43 1.07
C ASN A 3 23.31 5.23 1.35
N ASN A 4 22.90 5.39 2.61
CA ASN A 4 21.49 5.26 2.98
C ASN A 4 20.56 6.20 2.19
N ALA A 5 21.00 7.41 1.86
CA ALA A 5 20.20 8.34 1.07
C ALA A 5 19.97 7.83 -0.37
N ASP A 6 20.97 7.18 -0.98
CA ASP A 6 20.83 6.53 -2.29
C ASP A 6 19.82 5.37 -2.24
N SER A 7 19.85 4.57 -1.17
CA SER A 7 18.88 3.48 -0.93
C SER A 7 17.46 4.04 -0.73
N ILE A 8 17.28 5.12 0.03
CA ILE A 8 15.99 5.82 0.16
C ILE A 8 15.52 6.36 -1.20
N ALA A 9 16.40 6.98 -1.99
CA ALA A 9 16.06 7.49 -3.31
C ALA A 9 15.65 6.37 -4.28
N GLN A 10 16.24 5.18 -4.16
CA GLN A 10 15.82 3.99 -4.91
C GLN A 10 14.44 3.49 -4.47
N LEU A 11 14.19 3.43 -3.16
CA LEU A 11 12.87 3.09 -2.62
C LEU A 11 11.79 4.06 -3.12
N CYS A 12 12.03 5.37 -3.05
CA CYS A 12 11.07 6.37 -3.54
C CYS A 12 10.73 6.17 -5.03
N ARG A 13 11.73 5.90 -5.88
CA ARG A 13 11.52 5.61 -7.30
C ARG A 13 10.71 4.33 -7.50
N TYR A 14 11.09 3.26 -6.80
CA TYR A 14 10.37 1.99 -6.83
C TYR A 14 8.89 2.18 -6.47
N ILE A 15 8.59 2.86 -5.36
CA ILE A 15 7.20 3.12 -4.93
C ILE A 15 6.43 3.99 -5.93
N ALA A 16 7.07 4.98 -6.54
CA ALA A 16 6.44 5.79 -7.58
C ALA A 16 6.04 4.94 -8.81
N GLU A 17 6.91 4.02 -9.24
CA GLU A 17 6.66 3.09 -10.35
C GLU A 17 5.56 2.06 -10.04
N ARG A 18 5.32 1.77 -8.75
CA ARG A 18 4.25 0.85 -8.33
C ARG A 18 2.84 1.40 -8.56
N LYS A 19 2.64 2.72 -8.53
CA LYS A 19 1.30 3.33 -8.64
C LYS A 19 0.46 2.83 -9.83
N PRO A 20 0.94 2.87 -11.09
CA PRO A 20 0.19 2.34 -12.23
C PRO A 20 0.00 0.81 -12.18
N VAL A 21 0.93 0.08 -11.55
CA VAL A 21 0.82 -1.39 -11.38
C VAL A 21 -0.34 -1.74 -10.46
N LEU A 22 -0.48 -1.05 -9.33
CA LEU A 22 -1.59 -1.26 -8.38
C LEU A 22 -2.94 -0.99 -9.04
N GLN A 23 -3.05 0.09 -9.82
CA GLN A 23 -4.28 0.44 -10.56
C GLN A 23 -4.68 -0.67 -11.53
N LYS A 24 -3.71 -1.23 -12.26
CA LYS A 24 -3.94 -2.35 -13.19
C LYS A 24 -4.35 -3.63 -12.46
N GLN A 25 -3.65 -3.97 -11.38
CA GLN A 25 -3.98 -5.15 -10.55
C GLN A 25 -5.39 -5.04 -9.98
N TYR A 26 -5.75 -3.87 -9.45
CA TYR A 26 -7.10 -3.63 -8.94
C TYR A 26 -8.16 -3.81 -10.03
N ALA A 27 -7.97 -3.22 -11.20
CA ALA A 27 -8.90 -3.35 -12.31
C ALA A 27 -9.08 -4.81 -12.76
N GLN A 28 -8.01 -5.61 -12.73
CA GLN A 28 -8.06 -7.04 -13.03
C GLN A 28 -8.86 -7.81 -11.99
N LEU A 29 -8.65 -7.56 -10.70
CA LEU A 29 -9.42 -8.21 -9.63
C LEU A 29 -10.90 -7.83 -9.68
N LEU A 30 -11.21 -6.55 -9.90
CA LEU A 30 -12.59 -6.10 -10.05
C LEU A 30 -13.27 -6.79 -11.24
N ALA A 31 -12.62 -6.87 -12.39
CA ALA A 31 -13.17 -7.59 -13.54
C ALA A 31 -13.39 -9.08 -13.27
N GLN A 32 -12.47 -9.72 -12.53
CA GLN A 32 -12.62 -11.12 -12.11
C GLN A 32 -13.81 -11.31 -11.17
N ASP A 33 -13.95 -10.46 -10.15
CA ASP A 33 -15.07 -10.50 -9.22
C ASP A 33 -16.41 -10.32 -9.93
N LEU A 34 -16.50 -9.33 -10.81
CA LEU A 34 -17.71 -9.08 -11.61
C LEU A 34 -18.06 -10.27 -12.51
N SER A 35 -17.05 -10.89 -13.15
CA SER A 35 -17.27 -12.08 -13.98
C SER A 35 -17.76 -13.29 -13.19
N ARG A 36 -17.39 -13.37 -11.90
CA ARG A 36 -17.78 -14.44 -10.97
C ARG A 36 -19.02 -14.08 -10.15
N GLN A 37 -19.64 -12.92 -10.40
CA GLN A 37 -20.76 -12.39 -9.62
C GLN A 37 -20.43 -12.20 -8.13
N GLN A 38 -19.16 -11.99 -7.79
CA GLN A 38 -18.66 -11.77 -6.43
C GLN A 38 -18.56 -10.26 -6.11
N TRP A 39 -19.64 -9.51 -6.36
CA TRP A 39 -19.66 -8.05 -6.21
C TRP A 39 -19.68 -7.59 -4.74
N ASP A 40 -20.28 -8.38 -3.85
CA ASP A 40 -20.42 -8.02 -2.44
C ASP A 40 -19.05 -7.93 -1.75
N GLY A 41 -18.77 -6.77 -1.16
CA GLY A 41 -17.50 -6.44 -0.51
C GLY A 41 -16.30 -6.35 -1.47
N CYS A 42 -16.51 -6.29 -2.79
CA CYS A 42 -15.42 -6.39 -3.76
C CYS A 42 -14.45 -5.20 -3.67
N LEU A 43 -14.93 -4.00 -3.36
CA LEU A 43 -14.07 -2.83 -3.14
C LEU A 43 -13.05 -3.10 -2.03
N GLN A 44 -13.55 -3.42 -0.83
CA GLN A 44 -12.69 -3.64 0.33
C GLN A 44 -11.73 -4.81 0.09
N ARG A 45 -12.25 -5.95 -0.37
CA ARG A 45 -11.44 -7.15 -0.63
C ARG A 45 -10.29 -6.85 -1.59
N ASN A 46 -10.58 -6.20 -2.72
CA ASN A 46 -9.57 -5.95 -3.75
C ASN A 46 -8.57 -4.87 -3.35
N VAL A 47 -9.01 -3.84 -2.62
CA VAL A 47 -8.10 -2.83 -2.04
C VAL A 47 -7.09 -3.49 -1.10
N LEU A 48 -7.57 -4.34 -0.19
CA LEU A 48 -6.71 -4.99 0.79
C LEU A 48 -5.74 -5.98 0.15
N ILE A 49 -6.17 -6.75 -0.85
CA ILE A 49 -5.29 -7.65 -1.60
C ILE A 49 -4.16 -6.85 -2.26
N VAL A 50 -4.49 -5.80 -2.99
CA VAL A 50 -3.51 -5.01 -3.77
C VAL A 50 -2.54 -4.28 -2.84
N LEU A 51 -3.01 -3.64 -1.77
CA LEU A 51 -2.14 -2.94 -0.84
C LEU A 51 -1.26 -3.88 -0.02
N LYS A 52 -1.80 -5.02 0.43
CA LYS A 52 -1.00 -6.02 1.13
C LYS A 52 0.14 -6.51 0.23
N GLN A 53 -0.16 -6.88 -1.01
CA GLN A 53 0.85 -7.30 -1.97
C GLN A 53 1.90 -6.21 -2.22
N ALA A 54 1.47 -4.94 -2.37
CA ALA A 54 2.39 -3.82 -2.55
C ALA A 54 3.34 -3.63 -1.36
N TYR A 55 2.85 -3.76 -0.14
CA TYR A 55 3.68 -3.66 1.07
C TYR A 55 4.64 -4.85 1.22
N ASP A 56 4.18 -6.07 0.94
CA ASP A 56 5.03 -7.27 0.97
C ASP A 56 6.18 -7.17 -0.06
N GLU A 57 5.86 -6.73 -1.29
CA GLU A 57 6.86 -6.55 -2.35
C GLU A 57 7.83 -5.39 -2.04
N ALA A 58 7.34 -4.29 -1.46
CA ALA A 58 8.19 -3.19 -1.06
C ALA A 58 9.12 -3.57 0.09
N LEU A 59 8.65 -4.34 1.06
CA LEU A 59 9.50 -4.88 2.12
C LEU A 59 10.60 -5.79 1.54
N ALA A 60 10.23 -6.65 0.58
CA ALA A 60 11.21 -7.49 -0.11
C ALA A 60 12.25 -6.65 -0.86
N PHE A 61 11.82 -5.58 -1.54
CA PHE A 61 12.73 -4.66 -2.23
C PHE A 61 13.66 -3.93 -1.26
N VAL A 62 13.16 -3.42 -0.14
CA VAL A 62 13.99 -2.79 0.91
C VAL A 62 15.10 -3.73 1.36
N LYS A 63 14.79 -5.02 1.56
CA LYS A 63 15.76 -6.05 1.96
C LYS A 63 16.88 -6.30 0.94
N THR A 64 16.73 -5.85 -0.31
CA THR A 64 17.77 -5.93 -1.34
C THR A 64 18.68 -4.70 -1.39
N LEU A 65 18.30 -3.61 -0.72
CA LEU A 65 19.05 -2.36 -0.74
C LEU A 65 20.16 -2.38 0.32
N PRO A 66 21.32 -1.77 0.04
CA PRO A 66 22.46 -1.76 0.95
C PRO A 66 22.29 -0.68 2.03
N PHE A 67 21.30 -0.85 2.91
CA PHE A 67 21.15 0.02 4.08
C PHE A 67 22.24 -0.28 5.12
N ASP A 68 22.89 0.76 5.61
CA ASP A 68 23.76 0.73 6.79
C ASP A 68 22.97 1.25 8.00
N SER A 69 22.51 0.31 8.84
CA SER A 69 21.73 0.65 10.03
C SER A 69 22.57 0.77 11.31
N ALA A 70 23.87 0.43 11.25
CA ALA A 70 24.79 0.44 12.41
C ALA A 70 24.86 1.82 13.08
N ALA A 71 24.91 2.86 12.25
CA ALA A 71 25.02 4.27 12.66
C ALA A 71 23.67 4.99 12.76
N SER A 72 22.53 4.32 12.50
CA SER A 72 21.23 5.00 12.49
C SER A 72 20.73 5.27 13.91
N PRO A 73 20.33 6.51 14.25
CA PRO A 73 19.72 6.82 15.54
C PRO A 73 18.43 6.04 15.75
N VAL A 74 18.24 5.55 16.98
CA VAL A 74 16.99 4.92 17.42
C VAL A 74 16.38 5.81 18.49
N ASP A 75 15.14 6.21 18.27
CA ASP A 75 14.36 7.00 19.23
C ASP A 75 13.04 6.29 19.52
N GLN A 76 12.78 6.01 20.79
CA GLN A 76 11.61 5.25 21.28
C GLN A 76 11.39 3.91 20.56
N GLY A 77 12.48 3.22 20.20
CA GLY A 77 12.42 1.93 19.50
C GLY A 77 12.11 2.04 18.00
N LEU A 78 12.08 3.24 17.44
CA LEU A 78 11.92 3.49 16.00
C LEU A 78 13.25 3.98 15.41
N SER A 79 13.75 3.28 14.39
CA SER A 79 14.93 3.70 13.65
C SER A 79 14.62 4.93 12.79
N ASP A 80 15.56 5.87 12.69
CA ASP A 80 15.43 7.01 11.78
C ASP A 80 15.32 6.55 10.31
N LEU A 81 16.01 5.46 9.94
CA LEU A 81 15.84 4.82 8.63
C LEU A 81 14.41 4.36 8.37
N THR A 82 13.71 3.88 9.40
CA THR A 82 12.29 3.53 9.28
C THR A 82 11.47 4.76 8.94
N ARG A 83 11.65 5.89 9.63
CA ARG A 83 10.91 7.13 9.32
C ARG A 83 11.17 7.59 7.89
N GLN A 84 12.44 7.57 7.48
CA GLN A 84 12.83 7.95 6.13
C GLN A 84 12.22 7.02 5.08
N ALA A 85 12.26 5.71 5.28
CA ALA A 85 11.70 4.73 4.36
C ALA A 85 10.17 4.82 4.26
N LEU A 86 9.47 5.02 5.39
CA LEU A 86 8.02 5.20 5.40
C LEU A 86 7.57 6.47 4.66
N SER A 87 8.41 7.53 4.64
CA SER A 87 8.09 8.76 3.91
C SER A 87 7.93 8.56 2.39
N ALA A 88 8.52 7.49 1.82
CA ALA A 88 8.34 7.12 0.42
C ALA A 88 6.88 6.79 0.07
N PHE A 89 6.05 6.48 1.06
CA PHE A 89 4.64 6.11 0.90
C PHE A 89 3.67 7.26 1.19
N ASN A 90 4.15 8.48 1.37
CA ASN A 90 3.27 9.63 1.64
C ASN A 90 2.18 9.76 0.56
N GLY A 91 0.92 9.70 0.99
CA GLY A 91 -0.27 9.72 0.13
C GLY A 91 -0.44 8.49 -0.77
N PHE A 92 0.33 7.42 -0.60
CA PHE A 92 0.29 6.25 -1.48
C PHE A 92 -1.07 5.54 -1.44
N ALA A 93 -1.54 5.18 -0.24
CA ALA A 93 -2.83 4.52 -0.05
C ALA A 93 -4.01 5.45 -0.39
N ASP A 94 -3.94 6.73 -0.03
CA ASP A 94 -5.02 7.69 -0.31
C ASP A 94 -5.22 7.89 -1.82
N ASN A 95 -4.13 8.09 -2.57
CA ASN A 95 -4.19 8.22 -4.03
C ASN A 95 -4.72 6.95 -4.70
N PHE A 96 -4.37 5.78 -4.17
CA PHE A 96 -4.89 4.52 -4.65
C PHE A 96 -6.39 4.39 -4.37
N LEU A 97 -6.85 4.75 -3.17
CA LEU A 97 -8.26 4.71 -2.80
C LEU A 97 -9.11 5.68 -3.62
N LEU A 98 -8.59 6.88 -3.93
CA LEU A 98 -9.23 7.83 -4.84
C LEU A 98 -9.47 7.23 -6.23
N PHE A 99 -8.45 6.55 -6.78
CA PHE A 99 -8.59 5.83 -8.05
C PHE A 99 -9.65 4.73 -7.96
N VAL A 100 -9.66 3.95 -6.88
CA VAL A 100 -10.63 2.86 -6.68
C VAL A 100 -12.06 3.39 -6.64
N VAL A 101 -12.30 4.45 -5.86
CA VAL A 101 -13.62 5.08 -5.75
C VAL A 101 -14.08 5.63 -7.11
N ASP A 102 -13.20 6.28 -7.86
CA ASP A 102 -13.51 6.76 -9.22
C ASP A 102 -13.88 5.60 -10.16
N LYS A 103 -13.13 4.50 -10.12
CA LYS A 103 -13.44 3.29 -10.89
C LYS A 103 -14.78 2.68 -10.54
N HIS A 104 -15.13 2.65 -9.26
CA HIS A 104 -16.42 2.15 -8.83
C HIS A 104 -17.57 3.03 -9.34
N ARG A 105 -17.45 4.35 -9.18
CA ARG A 105 -18.48 5.32 -9.60
C ARG A 105 -18.70 5.42 -11.11
N THR A 106 -17.71 5.01 -11.90
CA THR A 106 -17.77 5.04 -13.38
C THR A 106 -18.07 3.67 -13.99
N SER A 107 -18.18 2.62 -13.18
CA SER A 107 -18.42 1.25 -13.66
C SER A 107 -19.90 0.96 -13.88
N CYS A 108 -20.30 0.83 -15.15
CA CYS A 108 -21.66 0.41 -15.50
C CYS A 108 -22.04 -0.96 -14.93
N ALA A 109 -21.06 -1.87 -14.78
CA ALA A 109 -21.27 -3.19 -14.22
C ALA A 109 -21.64 -3.17 -12.72
N LEU A 110 -21.31 -2.07 -12.02
CA LEU A 110 -21.67 -1.88 -10.62
C LEU A 110 -22.98 -1.12 -10.43
N SER A 111 -23.57 -0.55 -11.50
CA SER A 111 -24.75 0.33 -11.38
C SER A 111 -25.95 -0.27 -10.64
N ASN A 112 -26.10 -1.60 -10.65
CA ASN A 112 -27.14 -2.33 -9.92
C ASN A 112 -26.82 -2.59 -8.44
N PHE A 113 -25.62 -2.26 -7.98
CA PHE A 113 -25.12 -2.48 -6.61
C PHE A 113 -24.76 -1.13 -6.00
N PRO A 114 -25.73 -0.38 -5.43
CA PRO A 114 -25.55 1.02 -5.05
C PRO A 114 -24.43 1.23 -4.02
N ASP A 115 -24.28 0.30 -3.07
CA ASP A 115 -23.25 0.37 -2.02
C ASP A 115 -21.83 0.17 -2.57
N GLU A 116 -21.68 -0.63 -3.63
CA GLU A 116 -20.40 -0.83 -4.31
C GLU A 116 -20.14 0.23 -5.39
N HIS A 117 -21.18 0.71 -6.08
CA HIS A 117 -21.08 1.75 -7.11
C HIS A 117 -20.80 3.14 -6.52
N LYS A 118 -21.40 3.44 -5.37
CA LYS A 118 -21.28 4.71 -4.66
C LYS A 118 -21.05 4.44 -3.18
N PRO A 119 -19.86 3.92 -2.81
CA PRO A 119 -19.54 3.60 -1.42
C PRO A 119 -19.68 4.85 -0.56
N ASP A 120 -20.42 4.68 0.54
CA ASP A 120 -20.68 5.76 1.48
C ASP A 120 -19.45 6.00 2.38
N LYS A 121 -19.53 7.05 3.21
CA LYS A 121 -18.42 7.36 4.14
C LYS A 121 -18.22 6.26 5.17
N THR A 122 -19.27 5.56 5.58
CA THR A 122 -19.19 4.49 6.58
C THR A 122 -18.37 3.32 6.05
N TYR A 123 -18.65 2.89 4.83
CA TYR A 123 -17.93 1.84 4.12
C TYR A 123 -16.47 2.25 3.88
N LEU A 124 -16.23 3.44 3.34
CA LEU A 124 -14.86 3.92 3.12
C LEU A 124 -14.05 4.04 4.41
N ASN A 125 -14.67 4.47 5.52
CA ASN A 125 -14.02 4.51 6.82
C ASN A 125 -13.68 3.10 7.34
N ALA A 126 -14.50 2.09 7.05
CA ALA A 126 -14.16 0.70 7.37
C ALA A 126 -12.95 0.21 6.57
N VAL A 127 -12.94 0.46 5.27
CA VAL A 127 -11.81 0.15 4.39
C VAL A 127 -10.53 0.84 4.87
N MET A 128 -10.60 2.13 5.22
CA MET A 128 -9.45 2.88 5.74
C MET A 128 -8.90 2.31 7.05
N ARG A 129 -9.75 1.81 7.95
CA ARG A 129 -9.29 1.13 9.18
C ARG A 129 -8.51 -0.15 8.86
N ASP A 130 -8.99 -0.93 7.89
CA ASP A 130 -8.28 -2.16 7.48
C ASP A 130 -6.96 -1.84 6.77
N ILE A 131 -6.93 -0.79 5.94
CA ILE A 131 -5.70 -0.27 5.34
C ILE A 131 -4.71 0.15 6.44
N ALA A 132 -5.17 0.84 7.48
CA ALA A 132 -4.32 1.25 8.59
C ALA A 132 -3.72 0.04 9.32
N GLY A 133 -4.47 -1.06 9.45
CA GLY A 133 -3.96 -2.33 9.97
C GLY A 133 -2.84 -2.93 9.10
N LEU A 134 -3.02 -2.96 7.77
CA LEU A 134 -1.96 -3.39 6.84
C LEU A 134 -0.71 -2.51 6.94
N TRP A 135 -0.91 -1.19 6.99
CA TRP A 135 0.16 -0.21 7.13
C TRP A 135 0.94 -0.38 8.44
N GLN A 136 0.24 -0.55 9.56
CA GLN A 136 0.86 -0.77 10.86
C GLN A 136 1.76 -2.01 10.86
N ASN A 137 1.25 -3.13 10.33
CA ASN A 137 2.02 -4.38 10.25
C ASN A 137 3.27 -4.23 9.38
N PHE A 138 3.14 -3.55 8.24
CA PHE A 138 4.27 -3.23 7.37
C PHE A 138 5.31 -2.37 8.08
N ALA A 139 4.88 -1.27 8.71
CA ALA A 139 5.77 -0.34 9.41
C ALA A 139 6.54 -1.01 10.56
N LEU A 140 5.87 -1.86 11.35
CA LEU A 140 6.50 -2.62 12.42
C LEU A 140 7.52 -3.62 11.88
N THR A 141 7.19 -4.34 10.81
CA THR A 141 8.09 -5.31 10.19
C THR A 141 9.32 -4.64 9.57
N LEU A 142 9.11 -3.48 8.94
CA LEU A 142 10.19 -2.65 8.39
C LEU A 142 11.11 -2.13 9.50
N ASN A 143 10.55 -1.68 10.62
CA ASN A 143 11.33 -1.26 11.78
C ASN A 143 12.14 -2.42 12.36
N ALA A 144 11.53 -3.59 12.55
CA ALA A 144 12.23 -4.77 13.04
C ALA A 144 13.42 -5.11 12.15
N TYR A 145 13.24 -5.10 10.82
CA TYR A 145 14.34 -5.30 9.87
C TYR A 145 15.50 -4.32 10.08
N PHE A 146 15.23 -3.02 10.21
CA PHE A 146 16.28 -2.01 10.42
C PHE A 146 16.93 -2.08 11.81
N LEU A 147 16.26 -2.64 12.81
CA LEU A 147 16.85 -2.85 14.13
C LEU A 147 17.70 -4.13 14.20
N GLU A 148 17.32 -5.17 13.46
CA GLU A 148 18.01 -6.46 13.39
C GLU A 148 19.24 -6.45 12.46
N CYS A 149 19.20 -5.66 11.39
CA CYS A 149 20.33 -5.51 10.45
C CYS A 149 21.40 -4.52 10.92
N ARG A 150 21.37 -4.16 12.20
CA ARG A 150 22.32 -3.25 12.83
C ARG A 150 23.68 -3.90 13.07
#